data_AF-A0A504JFE2-F1
#
_entry.id   AF-A0A504JFE2-F1
#
_cell.length_a   1.000
_cell.length_b   1.000
_cell.length_c   1.000
_cell.angle_alpha   90.00
_cell.angle_beta   90.00
_cell.angle_gamma   90.00
#
_symmetry.space_group_name_H-M   'P 1'
#
loop_
_entity.id
_entity.type
_entity.pdbx_description
1 polymer ?
#
loop_
_entity_poly.entity_id
_entity_poly.type
_entity_poly.pdbx_seq_one_letter_code
_entity_poly.pdbx_strand_id
1 'polypeptide(L)'
;MSNNSKKWFSLNLSNTKTQVHNTSCKCGKSLGKCGDHSEENQGNDKVDTEDHKDGFDQVFEVQMNRRTAFKKLTASLLIGAGAVTTSCSVISDDKSKEKAQIDWEEQFKGNYKLMTDEEKKNTVDRLVRSYQLRTGKTINMTSENAEENVLFGYAFNISKCNGYMDCVNACVEENNQDRNSQMQYIRIHEMEEGKGFKFDEADDNYYHEVPAEGHFYMGTQCFHCDNPPCVDVCPVQATWQEEDGIVVIDYDWCVGCRYCMAACPYDGRRFNWSTPEVPEDEVNKNQHYLGNRMRKKGVMEKCTFCVQRSRKGKNPACVDACPTGARIFGNLLDPNSTIRWVLENKKVFRLKEDLGTEPKFWYFMD
;
A
#
# COMPACT_ATOMS: atom_id res chain seq x y z
N MET A 1 37.23 14.82 -35.95
CA MET A 1 38.48 14.50 -35.22
C MET A 1 38.18 14.63 -33.73
N SER A 2 37.68 13.54 -33.12
CA SER A 2 38.38 12.71 -32.12
C SER A 2 38.54 13.41 -30.75
N ASN A 3 37.60 13.30 -29.81
CA ASN A 3 37.28 12.16 -28.91
C ASN A 3 38.17 12.12 -27.65
N ASN A 4 37.58 12.36 -26.46
CA ASN A 4 37.96 11.66 -25.23
C ASN A 4 36.92 11.85 -24.11
N SER A 5 35.95 10.93 -24.02
CA SER A 5 35.13 10.71 -22.82
C SER A 5 35.51 9.34 -22.24
N LYS A 6 36.06 9.32 -21.01
CA LYS A 6 36.36 8.11 -20.26
C LYS A 6 35.07 7.52 -19.68
N LYS A 7 34.53 6.48 -20.31
CA LYS A 7 33.53 5.57 -19.73
C LYS A 7 34.25 4.45 -18.96
N TRP A 8 33.83 4.20 -17.73
CA TRP A 8 34.23 3.03 -16.95
C TRP A 8 33.06 2.02 -16.92
N PHE A 9 33.42 0.76 -17.18
CA PHE A 9 32.67 -0.50 -17.02
C PHE A 9 31.43 -0.76 -17.91
N SER A 10 31.64 -1.61 -18.93
CA SER A 10 30.61 -2.47 -19.55
C SER A 10 31.17 -3.89 -19.63
N LEU A 11 30.60 -4.83 -18.87
CA LEU A 11 30.91 -6.26 -18.98
C LEU A 11 30.02 -6.87 -20.06
N ASN A 12 30.65 -7.25 -21.18
CA ASN A 12 30.05 -7.96 -22.30
C ASN A 12 30.43 -9.44 -22.16
N LEU A 13 29.49 -10.31 -21.80
CA LEU A 13 29.68 -11.76 -21.80
C LEU A 13 29.14 -12.31 -23.13
N SER A 14 30.01 -12.38 -24.13
CA SER A 14 29.74 -13.10 -25.37
C SER A 14 30.30 -14.52 -25.31
N ASN A 15 29.36 -15.44 -25.52
CA ASN A 15 29.49 -16.87 -25.72
C ASN A 15 30.50 -17.23 -26.83
N THR A 16 31.49 -18.09 -26.55
CA THR A 16 32.30 -18.76 -27.58
C THR A 16 32.09 -20.28 -27.53
N LYS A 17 31.71 -20.81 -28.70
CA LYS A 17 31.44 -22.21 -29.02
C LYS A 17 32.72 -23.06 -29.16
N THR A 18 32.63 -24.25 -28.58
CA THR A 18 33.10 -25.58 -29.04
C THR A 18 34.55 -25.81 -29.49
N GLN A 19 35.21 -26.80 -28.88
CA GLN A 19 35.95 -27.84 -29.61
C GLN A 19 35.80 -29.23 -28.95
N VAL A 20 35.67 -30.23 -29.82
CA VAL A 20 35.50 -31.67 -29.58
C VAL A 20 36.86 -32.35 -29.73
N HIS A 21 37.19 -33.36 -28.91
CA HIS A 21 37.86 -34.60 -29.37
C HIS A 21 37.96 -35.73 -28.31
N ASN A 22 37.30 -36.85 -28.65
CA ASN A 22 37.65 -38.29 -28.57
C ASN A 22 38.28 -39.04 -27.36
N THR A 23 37.65 -40.20 -27.09
CA THR A 23 38.18 -41.54 -26.63
C THR A 23 38.67 -41.66 -25.17
N SER A 24 38.47 -42.72 -24.38
CA SER A 24 38.06 -44.13 -24.57
C SER A 24 37.63 -44.81 -23.23
N CYS A 25 36.70 -45.77 -23.31
CA CYS A 25 36.48 -47.00 -22.49
C CYS A 25 36.94 -47.11 -21.01
N LYS A 26 36.03 -47.54 -20.11
CA LYS A 26 35.94 -48.93 -19.59
C LYS A 26 34.77 -49.17 -18.59
N CYS A 27 34.26 -50.39 -18.64
CA CYS A 27 33.06 -50.94 -18.01
C CYS A 27 33.13 -51.23 -16.50
N GLY A 28 31.95 -51.25 -15.84
CA GLY A 28 31.68 -51.98 -14.60
C GLY A 28 30.16 -52.21 -14.41
N LYS A 29 29.74 -53.48 -14.48
CA LYS A 29 28.35 -54.01 -14.44
C LYS A 29 27.71 -53.85 -13.05
N SER A 30 26.40 -53.58 -12.92
CA SER A 30 25.34 -54.61 -12.75
C SER A 30 23.95 -54.04 -13.11
N LEU A 31 23.31 -54.52 -14.19
CA LEU A 31 22.23 -55.52 -14.22
C LEU A 31 20.88 -55.06 -13.63
N GLY A 32 19.89 -54.82 -14.50
CA GLY A 32 18.48 -54.71 -14.09
C GLY A 32 17.49 -54.12 -15.10
N LYS A 33 17.34 -54.74 -16.30
CA LYS A 33 16.16 -54.82 -17.21
C LYS A 33 15.31 -53.56 -17.49
N CYS A 34 15.30 -53.08 -18.75
CA CYS A 34 14.32 -53.39 -19.84
C CYS A 34 12.92 -52.85 -19.54
N GLY A 35 12.33 -51.94 -20.31
CA GLY A 35 12.18 -51.86 -21.77
C GLY A 35 10.67 -51.60 -22.00
N ASP A 36 10.28 -50.52 -22.67
CA ASP A 36 9.63 -50.48 -24.01
C ASP A 36 8.63 -49.29 -23.91
N HIS A 37 8.28 -48.51 -24.92
CA HIS A 37 8.38 -48.62 -26.36
C HIS A 37 8.19 -47.21 -26.98
N SER A 38 8.94 -47.00 -28.06
CA SER A 38 8.52 -46.46 -29.36
C SER A 38 8.28 -44.96 -29.57
N GLU A 39 9.17 -44.43 -30.42
CA GLU A 39 9.09 -43.19 -31.19
C GLU A 39 8.03 -43.25 -32.32
N GLU A 40 7.59 -42.05 -32.73
CA GLU A 40 7.14 -41.56 -34.05
C GLU A 40 5.98 -40.55 -33.83
N ASN A 41 5.87 -39.39 -34.45
CA ASN A 41 6.63 -38.68 -35.49
C ASN A 41 6.07 -37.24 -35.56
N GLN A 42 6.90 -36.26 -35.96
CA GLN A 42 6.55 -35.00 -36.65
C GLN A 42 5.61 -34.00 -35.91
N GLY A 43 5.90 -32.72 -35.68
CA GLY A 43 6.87 -31.78 -36.23
C GLY A 43 6.18 -30.42 -36.28
N ASN A 44 6.68 -29.42 -35.55
CA ASN A 44 6.73 -28.00 -35.95
C ASN A 44 7.28 -27.11 -34.82
N ASP A 45 8.27 -26.31 -35.19
CA ASP A 45 8.91 -25.26 -34.41
C ASP A 45 7.90 -24.29 -33.78
N LYS A 46 8.00 -24.08 -32.45
CA LYS A 46 7.66 -22.80 -31.83
C LYS A 46 8.62 -22.50 -30.68
N VAL A 47 9.10 -21.27 -30.74
CA VAL A 47 9.90 -20.54 -29.76
C VAL A 47 9.33 -20.71 -28.36
N ASP A 48 10.12 -21.24 -27.43
CA ASP A 48 9.80 -21.25 -26.00
C ASP A 48 9.87 -19.82 -25.46
N THR A 49 8.72 -19.14 -25.44
CA THR A 49 8.46 -18.11 -24.45
C THR A 49 8.04 -18.83 -23.18
N GLU A 50 8.83 -18.74 -22.12
CA GLU A 50 8.41 -19.18 -20.78
C GLU A 50 7.14 -18.38 -20.40
N ASP A 51 5.98 -19.01 -20.56
CA ASP A 51 4.73 -18.54 -19.98
C ASP A 51 4.91 -18.59 -18.46
N HIS A 52 5.01 -17.42 -17.86
CA HIS A 52 4.93 -17.27 -16.42
C HIS A 52 3.52 -17.70 -16.02
N LYS A 53 3.35 -18.97 -15.63
CA LYS A 53 2.07 -19.48 -15.12
C LYS A 53 1.64 -18.59 -13.98
N ASP A 54 0.55 -17.86 -14.19
CA ASP A 54 -0.05 -17.03 -13.16
C ASP A 54 -0.66 -17.93 -12.07
N GLY A 55 -1.08 -17.32 -10.97
CA GLY A 55 -1.79 -18.04 -9.91
C GLY A 55 -3.14 -18.63 -10.35
N PHE A 56 -3.65 -18.32 -11.56
CA PHE A 56 -4.92 -18.81 -12.08
C PHE A 56 -4.83 -20.30 -12.42
N ASP A 57 -3.74 -20.73 -13.06
CA ASP A 57 -3.53 -22.14 -13.44
C ASP A 57 -3.33 -23.07 -12.22
N GLN A 58 -2.87 -22.53 -11.09
CA GLN A 58 -2.62 -23.33 -9.88
C GLN A 58 -3.89 -23.67 -9.08
N VAL A 59 -4.98 -22.91 -9.24
CA VAL A 59 -6.20 -23.07 -8.44
C VAL A 59 -7.19 -24.06 -9.08
N PHE A 60 -7.19 -24.18 -10.42
CA PHE A 60 -8.19 -24.97 -11.14
C PHE A 60 -7.77 -26.39 -11.53
N GLU A 61 -6.50 -26.80 -11.30
CA GLU A 61 -6.02 -28.16 -11.58
C GLU A 61 -5.97 -29.11 -10.36
N VAL A 62 -6.61 -28.75 -9.24
CA VAL A 62 -6.70 -29.68 -8.12
C VAL A 62 -7.82 -30.68 -8.39
N GLN A 63 -7.49 -31.95 -8.69
CA GLN A 63 -8.48 -33.01 -8.78
C GLN A 63 -9.23 -33.17 -7.45
N MET A 64 -10.48 -32.70 -7.41
CA MET A 64 -11.31 -32.73 -6.20
C MET A 64 -12.31 -33.88 -6.25
N ASN A 65 -12.32 -34.69 -5.19
CA ASN A 65 -13.30 -35.77 -5.02
C ASN A 65 -14.66 -35.21 -4.54
N ARG A 66 -15.79 -35.83 -4.92
CA ARG A 66 -17.17 -35.32 -4.69
C ARG A 66 -17.47 -34.95 -3.23
N ARG A 67 -16.89 -35.68 -2.27
CA ARG A 67 -17.02 -35.40 -0.82
C ARG A 67 -16.25 -34.16 -0.37
N THR A 68 -15.10 -33.89 -0.97
CA THR A 68 -14.28 -32.70 -0.68
C THR A 68 -14.91 -31.44 -1.26
N ALA A 69 -15.51 -31.55 -2.45
CA ALA A 69 -16.31 -30.49 -3.05
C ALA A 69 -17.51 -30.12 -2.18
N PHE A 70 -18.26 -31.10 -1.67
CA PHE A 70 -19.40 -30.85 -0.78
C PHE A 70 -19.01 -30.21 0.55
N LYS A 71 -17.88 -30.61 1.15
CA LYS A 71 -17.36 -30.01 2.39
C LYS A 71 -16.86 -28.57 2.19
N LYS A 72 -16.22 -28.28 1.05
CA LYS A 72 -15.79 -26.92 0.73
C LYS A 72 -16.98 -26.02 0.38
N LEU A 73 -17.96 -26.53 -0.38
CA LEU A 73 -19.22 -25.84 -0.69
C LEU A 73 -20.01 -25.48 0.56
N THR A 74 -20.10 -26.38 1.54
CA THR A 74 -20.79 -26.12 2.82
C THR A 74 -20.04 -25.13 3.71
N ALA A 75 -18.71 -25.16 3.72
CA ALA A 75 -17.91 -24.16 4.43
C ALA A 75 -18.02 -22.76 3.80
N SER A 76 -18.08 -22.66 2.45
CA SER A 76 -18.33 -21.39 1.76
C SER A 76 -19.78 -20.91 1.90
N LEU A 77 -20.75 -21.83 1.96
CA LEU A 77 -22.17 -21.51 2.16
C LEU A 77 -22.46 -20.99 3.57
N LEU A 78 -21.76 -21.45 4.60
CA LEU A 78 -21.97 -20.99 5.98
C LEU A 78 -21.44 -19.56 6.22
N ILE A 79 -20.41 -19.14 5.50
CA ILE A 79 -19.90 -17.75 5.53
C ILE A 79 -20.77 -16.83 4.65
N GLY A 80 -21.40 -17.38 3.60
CA GLY A 80 -22.26 -16.63 2.68
C GLY A 80 -23.77 -16.62 3.01
N ALA A 81 -24.23 -17.46 3.93
CA ALA A 81 -25.66 -17.63 4.21
C ALA A 81 -26.36 -16.34 4.66
N GLY A 82 -25.67 -15.45 5.37
CA GLY A 82 -26.25 -14.19 5.87
C GLY A 82 -26.69 -13.23 4.75
N ALA A 83 -25.87 -13.11 3.69
CA ALA A 83 -26.18 -12.25 2.54
C ALA A 83 -27.18 -12.91 1.58
N VAL A 84 -27.03 -14.22 1.32
CA VAL A 84 -27.94 -14.97 0.42
C VAL A 84 -29.36 -15.09 1.01
N THR A 85 -29.49 -15.26 2.33
CA THR A 85 -30.81 -15.28 2.98
C THR A 85 -31.51 -13.93 2.93
N THR A 86 -30.79 -12.81 2.98
CA THR A 86 -31.40 -11.47 2.88
C THR A 86 -31.72 -11.08 1.45
N SER A 87 -30.89 -11.42 0.46
CA SER A 87 -31.15 -11.14 -0.96
C SER A 87 -32.29 -11.98 -1.55
N CYS A 88 -32.49 -13.22 -1.06
CA CYS A 88 -33.59 -14.10 -1.48
C CYS A 88 -34.81 -14.11 -0.52
N SER A 89 -34.77 -13.32 0.55
CA SER A 89 -35.87 -13.23 1.50
C SER A 89 -37.05 -12.47 0.89
N VAL A 90 -38.26 -13.03 0.94
CA VAL A 90 -39.49 -12.33 0.50
C VAL A 90 -39.96 -11.26 1.51
N ILE A 91 -39.33 -11.20 2.69
CA ILE A 91 -39.73 -10.34 3.82
C ILE A 91 -38.80 -9.11 3.94
N SER A 92 -37.66 -9.12 3.24
CA SER A 92 -36.68 -8.02 3.26
C SER A 92 -37.09 -6.93 2.28
N ASP A 93 -37.04 -5.68 2.75
CA ASP A 93 -37.27 -4.48 1.95
C ASP A 93 -36.28 -4.42 0.78
N ASP A 94 -36.69 -3.85 -0.36
CA ASP A 94 -35.89 -3.85 -1.59
C ASP A 94 -34.52 -3.18 -1.38
N LYS A 95 -34.45 -2.14 -0.54
CA LYS A 95 -33.19 -1.48 -0.17
C LYS A 95 -32.24 -2.38 0.63
N SER A 96 -32.79 -3.27 1.45
CA SER A 96 -32.00 -4.20 2.25
C SER A 96 -31.43 -5.36 1.41
N LYS A 97 -32.16 -5.79 0.38
CA LYS A 97 -31.67 -6.72 -0.65
C LYS A 97 -30.56 -6.09 -1.49
N GLU A 98 -30.77 -4.85 -1.94
CA GLU A 98 -29.78 -4.08 -2.71
C GLU A 98 -28.47 -3.95 -1.92
N LYS A 99 -28.56 -3.60 -0.63
CA LYS A 99 -27.38 -3.54 0.26
C LYS A 99 -26.66 -4.89 0.38
N ALA A 100 -27.40 -5.97 0.65
CA ALA A 100 -26.80 -7.30 0.81
C ALA A 100 -26.09 -7.77 -0.47
N GLN A 101 -26.64 -7.43 -1.64
CA GLN A 101 -26.02 -7.71 -2.92
C GLN A 101 -24.74 -6.89 -3.16
N ILE A 102 -24.73 -5.60 -2.80
CA ILE A 102 -23.53 -4.77 -2.86
C ILE A 102 -22.43 -5.30 -1.93
N ASP A 103 -22.78 -5.61 -0.68
CA ASP A 103 -21.83 -6.14 0.31
C ASP A 103 -21.26 -7.50 -0.17
N TRP A 104 -22.09 -8.32 -0.82
CA TRP A 104 -21.68 -9.57 -1.45
C TRP A 104 -20.70 -9.34 -2.60
N GLU A 105 -21.00 -8.44 -3.54
CA GLU A 105 -20.11 -8.13 -4.66
C GLU A 105 -18.76 -7.59 -4.22
N GLU A 106 -18.69 -6.80 -3.15
CA GLU A 106 -17.41 -6.36 -2.56
C GLU A 106 -16.62 -7.52 -1.96
N GLN A 107 -17.29 -8.49 -1.33
CA GLN A 107 -16.62 -9.64 -0.73
C GLN A 107 -16.09 -10.64 -1.78
N PHE A 108 -16.73 -10.71 -2.95
CA PHE A 108 -16.36 -11.61 -4.05
C PHE A 108 -15.54 -10.95 -5.17
N LYS A 109 -15.09 -9.71 -5.01
CA LYS A 109 -14.01 -9.10 -5.82
C LYS A 109 -12.65 -9.83 -5.71
N GLY A 110 -12.61 -11.03 -5.14
CA GLY A 110 -11.43 -11.87 -4.93
C GLY A 110 -10.74 -12.41 -6.19
N ASN A 111 -10.99 -11.81 -7.36
CA ASN A 111 -10.22 -12.08 -8.57
C ASN A 111 -9.36 -10.85 -8.86
N TYR A 112 -8.07 -10.95 -8.51
CA TYR A 112 -7.03 -9.93 -8.59
C TYR A 112 -6.81 -9.44 -10.03
N LYS A 113 -7.69 -8.57 -10.50
CA LYS A 113 -7.60 -7.94 -11.82
C LYS A 113 -7.59 -6.43 -11.64
N LEU A 114 -6.67 -5.76 -12.32
CA LEU A 114 -6.70 -4.30 -12.44
C LEU A 114 -8.02 -3.88 -13.08
N MET A 115 -8.73 -3.00 -12.38
CA MET A 115 -10.01 -2.48 -12.84
C MET A 115 -9.79 -1.47 -13.97
N THR A 116 -10.60 -1.58 -15.01
CA THR A 116 -10.76 -0.53 -16.03
C THR A 116 -11.33 0.73 -15.40
N ASP A 117 -11.15 1.89 -16.06
CA ASP A 117 -11.67 3.15 -15.52
C ASP A 117 -13.22 3.16 -15.40
N GLU A 118 -13.91 2.40 -16.25
CA GLU A 118 -15.36 2.18 -16.13
C GLU A 118 -15.70 1.36 -14.89
N GLU A 119 -14.98 0.27 -14.62
CA GLU A 119 -15.17 -0.54 -13.41
C GLU A 119 -14.86 0.27 -12.13
N LYS A 120 -13.85 1.16 -12.18
CA LYS A 120 -13.53 2.08 -11.07
C LYS A 120 -14.71 3.01 -10.81
N LYS A 121 -15.26 3.63 -11.85
CA LYS A 121 -16.43 4.51 -11.75
C LYS A 121 -17.64 3.78 -11.18
N ASN A 122 -17.95 2.59 -11.70
CA ASN A 122 -19.07 1.77 -11.20
C ASN A 122 -18.88 1.39 -9.72
N THR A 123 -17.63 1.13 -9.30
CA THR A 123 -17.32 0.88 -7.88
C THR A 123 -17.51 2.13 -7.03
N VAL A 124 -17.11 3.30 -7.51
CA VAL A 124 -17.36 4.57 -6.83
C VAL A 124 -18.86 4.79 -6.64
N ASP A 125 -19.64 4.65 -7.72
CA ASP A 125 -21.10 4.82 -7.69
C ASP A 125 -21.76 3.84 -6.69
N ARG A 126 -21.32 2.58 -6.70
CA ARG A 126 -21.80 1.54 -5.79
C ARG A 126 -21.48 1.85 -4.33
N LEU A 127 -20.28 2.35 -4.04
CA LEU A 127 -19.86 2.71 -2.68
C LEU A 127 -20.59 3.95 -2.17
N VAL A 128 -20.78 4.97 -3.01
CA VAL A 128 -21.61 6.14 -2.68
C VAL A 128 -23.05 5.68 -2.36
N ARG A 129 -23.61 4.79 -3.19
CA ARG A 129 -24.94 4.21 -2.98
C ARG A 129 -25.02 3.40 -1.68
N SER A 130 -24.05 2.54 -1.40
CA SER A 130 -23.99 1.77 -0.15
C SER A 130 -23.92 2.66 1.08
N TYR A 131 -23.13 3.74 1.02
CA TYR A 131 -23.10 4.74 2.09
C TYR A 131 -24.48 5.40 2.28
N GLN A 132 -25.12 5.83 1.18
CA GLN A 132 -26.46 6.43 1.22
C GLN A 132 -27.52 5.49 1.81
N LEU A 133 -27.46 4.20 1.50
CA LEU A 133 -28.36 3.20 2.07
C LEU A 133 -28.12 2.99 3.58
N ARG A 134 -26.88 3.12 4.05
CA ARG A 134 -26.52 2.94 5.47
C ARG A 134 -26.87 4.14 6.34
N THR A 135 -26.59 5.36 5.87
CA THR A 135 -26.65 6.58 6.68
C THR A 135 -27.78 7.53 6.27
N GLY A 136 -28.40 7.33 5.11
CA GLY A 136 -29.36 8.26 4.52
C GLY A 136 -28.73 9.54 3.95
N LYS A 137 -27.40 9.68 4.02
CA LYS A 137 -26.64 10.86 3.55
C LYS A 137 -25.79 10.51 2.33
N THR A 138 -25.41 11.52 1.55
CA THR A 138 -24.58 11.34 0.35
C THR A 138 -23.14 11.80 0.63
N ILE A 139 -22.17 11.06 0.09
CA ILE A 139 -20.74 11.41 0.09
C ILE A 139 -20.29 11.76 -1.33
N ASN A 140 -19.24 12.58 -1.43
CA ASN A 140 -18.57 12.85 -2.68
C ASN A 140 -17.29 12.00 -2.73
N MET A 141 -17.26 10.98 -3.60
CA MET A 141 -16.11 10.11 -3.71
C MET A 141 -15.48 10.19 -5.10
N THR A 142 -14.15 10.26 -5.12
CA THR A 142 -13.33 10.34 -6.33
C THR A 142 -12.44 9.10 -6.47
N SER A 143 -12.10 8.76 -7.70
CA SER A 143 -11.10 7.74 -8.06
C SER A 143 -10.11 8.30 -9.08
N GLU A 144 -9.71 9.56 -8.88
CA GLU A 144 -8.74 10.25 -9.74
C GLU A 144 -7.44 9.46 -9.73
N ASN A 145 -6.90 9.14 -10.90
CA ASN A 145 -5.63 8.42 -11.02
C ASN A 145 -4.46 9.33 -10.61
N ALA A 146 -3.27 8.75 -10.47
CA ALA A 146 -2.04 9.52 -10.29
C ALA A 146 -1.85 10.54 -11.42
N GLU A 147 -1.23 11.68 -11.09
CA GLU A 147 -0.84 12.68 -12.08
C GLU A 147 0.49 12.28 -12.73
N GLU A 148 0.55 12.34 -14.07
CA GLU A 148 1.78 12.11 -14.82
C GLU A 148 2.82 13.19 -14.50
N ASN A 149 4.10 12.82 -14.43
CA ASN A 149 5.23 13.72 -14.13
C ASN A 149 5.13 14.43 -12.77
N VAL A 150 4.43 13.84 -11.82
CA VAL A 150 4.42 14.26 -10.41
C VAL A 150 5.12 13.21 -9.57
N LEU A 151 5.94 13.62 -8.61
CA LEU A 151 6.47 12.73 -7.59
C LEU A 151 6.35 13.41 -6.23
N PHE A 152 5.42 12.96 -5.40
CA PHE A 152 5.20 13.58 -4.10
C PHE A 152 6.33 13.26 -3.11
N GLY A 153 6.77 14.29 -2.40
CA GLY A 153 7.74 14.18 -1.32
C GLY A 153 7.33 15.02 -0.10
N TYR A 154 7.98 14.72 1.02
CA TYR A 154 7.71 15.38 2.29
C TYR A 154 9.01 15.81 2.97
N ALA A 155 9.09 17.01 3.52
CA ALA A 155 10.20 17.47 4.34
C ALA A 155 9.70 17.97 5.70
N PHE A 156 10.43 17.62 6.77
CA PHE A 156 10.09 17.96 8.15
C PHE A 156 11.23 18.74 8.81
N ASN A 157 10.94 19.97 9.24
CA ASN A 157 11.85 20.82 9.97
C ASN A 157 11.79 20.49 11.46
N ILE A 158 12.83 19.85 11.98
CA ILE A 158 12.91 19.47 13.39
C ILE A 158 13.05 20.72 14.27
N SER A 159 13.82 21.72 13.83
CA SER A 159 14.08 22.96 14.58
C SER A 159 12.85 23.84 14.77
N LYS A 160 11.81 23.67 13.95
CA LYS A 160 10.55 24.44 14.05
C LYS A 160 9.42 23.69 14.76
N CYS A 161 9.58 22.40 15.05
CA CYS A 161 8.50 21.64 15.67
C CYS A 161 8.47 21.88 17.18
N ASN A 162 7.36 22.43 17.67
CA ASN A 162 7.15 22.69 19.10
C ASN A 162 6.16 21.71 19.76
N GLY A 163 5.83 20.59 19.10
CA GLY A 163 5.00 19.55 19.72
C GLY A 163 3.49 19.83 19.80
N TYR A 164 2.92 20.85 19.14
CA TYR A 164 1.49 21.22 19.28
C TYR A 164 0.46 20.15 18.87
N MET A 165 0.86 19.07 18.19
CA MET A 165 -0.02 17.97 17.73
C MET A 165 -1.19 18.35 16.80
N ASP A 166 -1.37 19.62 16.42
CA ASP A 166 -2.42 20.05 15.45
C ASP A 166 -2.38 19.25 14.14
N CYS A 167 -1.19 18.89 13.70
CA CYS A 167 -0.99 18.06 12.52
C CYS A 167 -1.54 16.62 12.67
N VAL A 168 -1.55 16.07 13.90
CA VAL A 168 -2.12 14.76 14.22
C VAL A 168 -3.64 14.86 14.20
N ASN A 169 -4.22 15.85 14.90
CA ASN A 169 -5.66 16.08 14.96
C ASN A 169 -6.26 16.30 13.57
N ALA A 170 -5.66 17.19 12.78
CA ALA A 170 -6.08 17.44 11.40
C ALA A 170 -5.99 16.18 10.53
N CYS A 171 -5.02 15.30 10.76
CA CYS A 171 -4.92 14.03 10.03
C CYS A 171 -6.03 13.04 10.41
N VAL A 172 -6.40 13.00 11.70
CA VAL A 172 -7.48 12.15 12.24
C VAL A 172 -8.84 12.57 11.69
N GLU A 173 -9.11 13.87 11.63
CA GLU A 173 -10.32 14.46 11.07
C GLU A 173 -10.39 14.25 9.54
N GLU A 174 -9.36 14.71 8.81
CA GLU A 174 -9.35 14.67 7.34
C GLU A 174 -9.46 13.23 6.80
N ASN A 175 -8.78 12.30 7.46
CA ASN A 175 -8.68 10.92 6.99
C ASN A 175 -9.68 9.98 7.66
N ASN A 176 -10.74 10.47 8.32
CA ASN A 176 -11.77 9.63 8.94
C ASN A 176 -11.19 8.47 9.78
N GLN A 177 -10.14 8.75 10.58
CA GLN A 177 -9.50 7.72 11.40
C GLN A 177 -10.42 7.33 12.56
N ASP A 178 -10.35 6.06 12.97
CA ASP A 178 -11.18 5.54 14.05
C ASP A 178 -11.00 6.34 15.34
N ARG A 179 -12.11 6.78 15.93
CA ARG A 179 -12.10 7.50 17.21
C ARG A 179 -11.95 6.57 18.40
N ASN A 180 -12.46 5.33 18.29
CA ASN A 180 -12.48 4.39 19.39
C ASN A 180 -11.07 3.84 19.72
N SER A 181 -10.32 3.45 18.69
CA SER A 181 -8.92 2.98 18.87
C SER A 181 -7.89 4.10 19.03
N GLN A 182 -8.31 5.37 18.99
CA GLN A 182 -7.42 6.54 19.00
C GLN A 182 -6.28 6.40 17.98
N MET A 183 -6.61 5.88 16.79
CA MET A 183 -5.62 5.59 15.77
C MET A 183 -5.01 6.89 15.24
N GLN A 184 -3.68 6.90 15.13
CA GLN A 184 -2.92 8.03 14.62
C GLN A 184 -1.94 7.58 13.53
N TYR A 185 -2.06 8.17 12.34
CA TYR A 185 -1.10 7.98 11.25
C TYR A 185 0.21 8.73 11.43
N ILE A 186 0.17 9.81 12.21
CA ILE A 186 1.30 10.68 12.51
C ILE A 186 1.58 10.54 14.00
N ARG A 187 2.85 10.34 14.36
CA ARG A 187 3.31 10.46 15.74
C ARG A 187 4.26 11.61 15.88
N ILE A 188 4.22 12.27 17.03
CA ILE A 188 5.21 13.28 17.43
C ILE A 188 5.96 12.71 18.62
N HIS A 189 7.26 12.55 18.46
CA HIS A 189 8.16 12.05 19.49
C HIS A 189 8.76 13.24 20.23
N GLU A 190 8.47 13.36 21.52
CA GLU A 190 9.19 14.27 22.42
C GLU A 190 10.48 13.59 22.88
N MET A 191 11.61 14.29 22.74
CA MET A 191 12.92 13.79 23.12
C MET A 191 13.73 14.87 23.84
N GLU A 192 14.56 14.45 24.80
CA GLU A 192 15.48 15.35 25.49
C GLU A 192 16.62 15.83 24.58
N GLU A 193 16.93 17.12 24.64
CA GLU A 193 18.05 17.71 23.93
C GLU A 193 19.40 17.13 24.39
N GLY A 194 20.36 17.04 23.47
CA GLY A 194 21.72 16.59 23.77
C GLY A 194 21.91 15.08 23.94
N LYS A 195 20.83 14.28 24.03
CA LYS A 195 20.89 12.81 24.11
C LYS A 195 20.84 12.10 22.74
N GLY A 196 20.66 12.85 21.65
CA GLY A 196 20.52 12.32 20.29
C GLY A 196 19.12 11.76 19.99
N PHE A 197 18.97 11.09 18.84
CA PHE A 197 17.70 10.47 18.44
C PHE A 197 17.50 9.11 19.11
N LYS A 198 16.89 9.12 20.30
CA LYS A 198 16.56 7.91 21.06
C LYS A 198 15.06 7.66 21.05
N PHE A 199 14.59 6.95 20.04
CA PHE A 199 13.16 6.61 19.87
C PHE A 199 12.63 5.66 20.94
N ASP A 200 13.51 4.96 21.66
CA ASP A 200 13.18 4.07 22.78
C ASP A 200 12.91 4.82 24.08
N GLU A 201 13.51 6.00 24.25
CA GLU A 201 13.32 6.90 25.40
C GLU A 201 12.29 8.02 25.10
N ALA A 202 11.82 8.14 23.87
CA ALA A 202 10.91 9.20 23.44
C ALA A 202 9.50 9.04 24.04
N ASP A 203 8.88 10.17 24.40
CA ASP A 203 7.46 10.20 24.79
C ASP A 203 6.58 10.60 23.61
N ASP A 204 5.66 9.71 23.25
CA ASP A 204 4.69 9.89 22.17
C ASP A 204 3.32 10.35 22.69
N ASN A 205 3.12 10.34 24.01
CA ASN A 205 1.86 10.58 24.69
C ASN A 205 2.03 11.60 25.85
N TYR A 206 2.66 12.73 25.55
CA TYR A 206 2.83 13.82 26.50
C TYR A 206 1.54 14.63 26.68
N TYR A 207 1.26 15.04 27.92
CA TYR A 207 0.05 15.81 28.31
C TYR A 207 0.41 17.02 29.19
N HIS A 208 1.36 17.84 28.72
CA HIS A 208 1.75 19.09 29.36
C HIS A 208 1.84 20.23 28.33
N GLU A 209 2.10 21.44 28.82
CA GLU A 209 2.32 22.59 27.96
C GLU A 209 3.58 22.38 27.10
N VAL A 210 3.48 22.71 25.81
CA VAL A 210 4.57 22.54 24.84
C VAL A 210 4.89 23.89 24.19
N PRO A 211 6.17 24.16 23.84
CA PRO A 211 7.32 23.26 23.96
C PRO A 211 7.83 23.12 25.41
N ALA A 212 8.18 21.90 25.81
CA ALA A 212 8.87 21.66 27.08
C ALA A 212 10.32 22.15 27.04
N GLU A 213 10.79 22.70 28.16
CA GLU A 213 12.17 23.18 28.28
C GLU A 213 13.17 22.00 28.18
N GLY A 214 14.21 22.16 27.36
CA GLY A 214 15.23 21.13 27.15
C GLY A 214 14.76 19.93 26.31
N HIS A 215 13.64 20.06 25.58
CA HIS A 215 13.10 19.02 24.72
C HIS A 215 12.96 19.50 23.27
N PHE A 216 13.09 18.56 22.33
CA PHE A 216 12.80 18.77 20.92
C PHE A 216 11.80 17.73 20.40
N TYR A 217 11.10 18.08 19.33
CA TYR A 217 10.02 17.26 18.79
C TYR A 217 10.31 16.79 17.38
N MET A 218 10.08 15.51 17.12
CA MET A 218 10.26 14.91 15.80
C MET A 218 9.01 14.15 15.36
N GLY A 219 8.45 14.53 14.21
CA GLY A 219 7.29 13.83 13.67
C GLY A 219 7.67 12.62 12.82
N THR A 220 6.99 11.49 12.99
CA THR A 220 7.06 10.33 12.07
C THR A 220 5.68 10.02 11.49
N GLN A 221 5.69 9.44 10.30
CA GLN A 221 4.49 8.98 9.58
C GLN A 221 4.92 8.01 8.47
N CYS A 222 4.00 7.55 7.62
CA CYS A 222 4.41 6.81 6.43
C CYS A 222 5.27 7.69 5.50
N PHE A 223 6.44 7.19 5.11
CA PHE A 223 7.41 7.91 4.27
C PHE A 223 7.21 7.70 2.77
N HIS A 224 6.24 6.88 2.36
CA HIS A 224 5.99 6.55 0.95
C HIS A 224 7.31 6.19 0.22
N CYS A 225 8.00 5.20 0.78
CA CYS A 225 9.29 4.71 0.30
C CYS A 225 9.26 4.38 -1.20
N ASP A 226 10.36 4.62 -1.90
CA ASP A 226 10.53 4.26 -3.32
C ASP A 226 10.90 2.79 -3.50
N ASN A 227 11.56 2.20 -2.50
CA ASN A 227 11.71 0.76 -2.36
C ASN A 227 10.92 0.27 -1.13
N PRO A 228 9.58 0.17 -1.21
CA PRO A 228 8.73 -0.08 -0.06
C PRO A 228 8.66 -1.59 0.30
N PRO A 229 9.31 -2.05 1.39
CA PRO A 229 9.25 -3.46 1.79
C PRO A 229 7.83 -3.92 2.13
N CYS A 230 7.00 -2.98 2.57
CA CYS A 230 5.58 -3.21 2.86
C CYS A 230 4.73 -3.56 1.64
N VAL A 231 5.19 -3.27 0.41
CA VAL A 231 4.53 -3.69 -0.84
C VAL A 231 4.91 -5.13 -1.16
N ASP A 232 6.21 -5.45 -1.14
CA ASP A 232 6.73 -6.76 -1.51
C ASP A 232 6.19 -7.91 -0.65
N VAL A 233 5.95 -7.64 0.64
CA VAL A 233 5.44 -8.66 1.57
C VAL A 233 3.93 -8.88 1.49
N CYS A 234 3.19 -8.16 0.64
CA CYS A 234 1.75 -8.31 0.55
C CYS A 234 1.37 -9.50 -0.33
N PRO A 235 0.86 -10.61 0.23
CA PRO A 235 0.60 -11.83 -0.55
C PRO A 235 -0.55 -11.70 -1.55
N VAL A 236 -1.40 -10.68 -1.37
CA VAL A 236 -2.60 -10.41 -2.17
C VAL A 236 -2.47 -9.13 -2.99
N GLN A 237 -1.28 -8.51 -3.00
CA GLN A 237 -1.00 -7.28 -3.75
C GLN A 237 -2.01 -6.14 -3.48
N ALA A 238 -2.56 -6.07 -2.26
CA ALA A 238 -3.49 -5.02 -1.84
C ALA A 238 -2.81 -3.65 -1.63
N THR A 239 -1.50 -3.55 -1.85
CA THR A 239 -0.72 -2.32 -1.71
C THR A 239 0.31 -2.30 -2.83
N TRP A 240 0.46 -1.14 -3.45
CA TRP A 240 1.40 -0.90 -4.56
C TRP A 240 1.83 0.57 -4.54
N GLN A 241 2.76 0.95 -5.41
CA GLN A 241 3.18 2.33 -5.62
C GLN A 241 2.52 2.87 -6.88
N GLU A 242 1.86 4.01 -6.76
CA GLU A 242 1.30 4.77 -7.89
C GLU A 242 2.40 5.59 -8.59
N GLU A 243 2.13 6.04 -9.83
CA GLU A 243 3.09 6.82 -10.64
C GLU A 243 3.48 8.15 -9.98
N ASP A 244 2.59 8.72 -9.16
CA ASP A 244 2.83 9.93 -8.36
C ASP A 244 3.74 9.69 -7.13
N GLY A 245 4.23 8.46 -6.96
CA GLY A 245 5.08 8.01 -5.87
C GLY A 245 4.35 7.65 -4.58
N ILE A 246 3.03 7.81 -4.52
CA ILE A 246 2.25 7.45 -3.34
C ILE A 246 2.12 5.92 -3.29
N VAL A 247 2.74 5.29 -2.29
CA VAL A 247 2.36 3.92 -1.91
C VAL A 247 0.91 3.94 -1.43
N VAL A 248 0.02 3.12 -1.97
CA VAL A 248 -1.42 3.07 -1.64
C VAL A 248 -1.82 1.73 -1.02
N ILE A 249 -3.00 1.68 -0.41
CA ILE A 249 -3.63 0.43 0.05
C ILE A 249 -5.05 0.42 -0.50
N ASP A 250 -5.42 -0.66 -1.17
CA ASP A 250 -6.81 -0.96 -1.38
C ASP A 250 -7.39 -1.69 -0.17
N TYR A 251 -8.28 -1.00 0.55
CA TYR A 251 -8.94 -1.57 1.73
C TYR A 251 -9.86 -2.75 1.40
N ASP A 252 -10.34 -2.88 0.16
CA ASP A 252 -11.20 -4.00 -0.22
C ASP A 252 -10.38 -5.28 -0.42
N TRP A 253 -9.22 -5.16 -1.05
CA TRP A 253 -8.30 -6.26 -1.32
C TRP A 253 -7.49 -6.68 -0.09
N CYS A 254 -7.34 -5.77 0.88
CA CYS A 254 -6.59 -6.06 2.09
C CYS A 254 -7.26 -7.19 2.91
N VAL A 255 -6.58 -8.33 3.00
CA VAL A 255 -7.02 -9.50 3.80
C VAL A 255 -6.62 -9.43 5.27
N GLY A 256 -5.89 -8.39 5.70
CA GLY A 256 -5.54 -8.21 7.10
C GLY A 256 -4.46 -9.13 7.66
N CYS A 257 -3.56 -9.67 6.82
CA CYS A 257 -2.47 -10.55 7.26
C CYS A 257 -1.36 -9.85 8.08
N ARG A 258 -1.31 -8.50 8.04
CA ARG A 258 -0.40 -7.64 8.81
C ARG A 258 1.10 -7.78 8.52
N TYR A 259 1.53 -8.57 7.53
CA TYR A 259 2.95 -8.64 7.17
C TYR A 259 3.54 -7.29 6.76
N CYS A 260 2.76 -6.44 6.09
CA CYS A 260 3.18 -5.09 5.75
C CYS A 260 3.38 -4.16 6.97
N MET A 261 2.75 -4.47 8.12
CA MET A 261 2.99 -3.78 9.39
C MET A 261 4.35 -4.18 9.95
N ALA A 262 4.65 -5.48 9.99
CA ALA A 262 5.92 -6.01 10.48
C ALA A 262 7.11 -5.61 9.59
N ALA A 263 6.90 -5.50 8.28
CA ALA A 263 7.95 -5.15 7.32
C ALA A 263 8.30 -3.64 7.31
N CYS A 264 7.45 -2.78 7.87
CA CYS A 264 7.69 -1.33 7.84
C CYS A 264 8.67 -0.93 8.96
N PRO A 265 9.88 -0.44 8.63
CA PRO A 265 10.87 -0.08 9.64
C PRO A 265 10.58 1.23 10.38
N TYR A 266 9.48 1.90 10.01
CA TYR A 266 9.08 3.23 10.50
C TYR A 266 7.76 3.21 11.27
N ASP A 267 7.16 2.02 11.48
CA ASP A 267 5.84 1.88 12.10
C ASP A 267 4.75 2.75 11.41
N GLY A 268 4.86 2.91 10.09
CA GLY A 268 3.99 3.78 9.30
C GLY A 268 2.65 3.17 8.90
N ARG A 269 2.31 1.99 9.43
CA ARG A 269 1.10 1.22 9.09
C ARG A 269 0.30 0.95 10.37
N ARG A 270 -1.03 1.07 10.28
CA ARG A 270 -1.97 0.87 11.39
C ARG A 270 -2.98 -0.22 11.03
N PHE A 271 -3.45 -0.99 12.00
CA PHE A 271 -4.41 -2.08 11.76
C PHE A 271 -5.72 -1.84 12.49
N ASN A 272 -6.85 -2.05 11.80
CA ASN A 272 -8.17 -1.98 12.40
C ASN A 272 -8.52 -3.25 13.17
N TRP A 273 -8.26 -3.24 14.47
CA TRP A 273 -8.60 -4.35 15.37
C TRP A 273 -10.10 -4.47 15.61
N SER A 274 -10.76 -3.32 15.80
CA SER A 274 -12.21 -3.15 15.91
C SER A 274 -12.80 -2.64 14.60
N THR A 275 -14.13 -2.60 14.53
CA THR A 275 -14.81 -1.84 13.48
C THR A 275 -14.53 -0.35 13.73
N PRO A 276 -13.97 0.39 12.74
CA PRO A 276 -13.76 1.83 12.88
C PRO A 276 -15.08 2.58 13.09
N GLU A 277 -15.10 3.47 14.07
CA GLU A 277 -16.23 4.31 14.41
C GLU A 277 -15.81 5.78 14.32
N VAL A 278 -16.52 6.52 13.48
CA VAL A 278 -16.38 7.97 13.32
C VAL A 278 -17.76 8.57 13.47
N PRO A 279 -17.97 9.54 14.40
CA PRO A 279 -19.23 10.24 14.53
C PRO A 279 -19.70 10.82 13.20
N GLU A 280 -20.96 10.59 12.86
CA GLU A 280 -21.51 10.89 11.52
C GLU A 280 -21.57 12.39 11.20
N ASP A 281 -21.47 13.24 12.21
CA ASP A 281 -21.29 14.69 12.12
C ASP A 281 -19.83 15.10 11.83
N GLU A 282 -18.85 14.29 12.23
CA GLU A 282 -17.42 14.51 11.99
C GLU A 282 -16.91 13.86 10.70
N VAL A 283 -17.70 12.99 10.05
CA VAL A 283 -17.26 12.29 8.83
C VAL A 283 -16.93 13.30 7.72
N ASN A 284 -15.68 13.28 7.25
CA ASN A 284 -15.28 13.94 6.03
C ASN A 284 -15.91 13.22 4.82
N LYS A 285 -16.84 13.92 4.18
CA LYS A 285 -17.63 13.42 3.04
C LYS A 285 -16.91 13.55 1.70
N ASN A 286 -15.80 14.29 1.63
CA ASN A 286 -14.98 14.40 0.43
C ASN A 286 -13.93 13.29 0.47
N GLN A 287 -14.25 12.18 -0.18
CA GLN A 287 -13.50 10.95 -0.09
C GLN A 287 -12.75 10.61 -1.38
N HIS A 288 -11.65 9.89 -1.24
CA HIS A 288 -10.97 9.23 -2.35
C HIS A 288 -10.95 7.72 -2.14
N TYR A 289 -11.09 6.95 -3.22
CA TYR A 289 -11.15 5.48 -3.17
C TYR A 289 -9.95 4.87 -2.44
N LEU A 290 -8.73 5.32 -2.77
CA LEU A 290 -7.48 4.89 -2.14
C LEU A 290 -7.06 5.74 -0.92
N GLY A 291 -7.95 6.61 -0.44
CA GLY A 291 -7.63 7.64 0.54
C GLY A 291 -8.38 7.47 1.85
N ASN A 292 -9.19 8.48 2.18
CA ASN A 292 -9.89 8.67 3.45
C ASN A 292 -11.30 8.05 3.50
N ARG A 293 -11.65 7.13 2.60
CA ARG A 293 -12.94 6.42 2.70
C ARG A 293 -13.06 5.68 4.04
N MET A 294 -14.28 5.40 4.50
CA MET A 294 -14.50 4.63 5.73
C MET A 294 -13.98 3.20 5.58
N ARG A 295 -13.24 2.71 6.58
CA ARG A 295 -12.58 1.40 6.54
C ARG A 295 -13.41 0.34 7.25
N LYS A 296 -13.19 -0.92 6.89
CA LYS A 296 -13.79 -2.09 7.54
C LYS A 296 -12.85 -2.63 8.62
N LYS A 297 -13.39 -3.39 9.57
CA LYS A 297 -12.57 -4.16 10.52
C LYS A 297 -11.61 -5.08 9.76
N GLY A 298 -10.40 -5.22 10.26
CA GLY A 298 -9.45 -6.21 9.74
C GLY A 298 -8.61 -5.74 8.55
N VAL A 299 -8.62 -4.45 8.20
CA VAL A 299 -7.78 -3.90 7.13
C VAL A 299 -6.64 -3.07 7.69
N MET A 300 -5.59 -2.95 6.88
CA MET A 300 -4.46 -2.06 7.15
C MET A 300 -4.74 -0.66 6.63
N GLU A 301 -4.18 0.30 7.34
CA GLU A 301 -4.28 1.73 7.10
C GLU A 301 -2.89 2.37 7.18
N LYS A 302 -2.75 3.58 6.65
CA LYS A 302 -1.54 4.39 6.76
C LYS A 302 -1.81 5.81 6.30
N CYS A 303 -0.86 6.71 6.54
CA CYS A 303 -0.81 7.99 5.83
C CYS A 303 -0.81 7.77 4.30
N THR A 304 -1.63 8.54 3.60
CA THR A 304 -1.81 8.50 2.14
C THR A 304 -1.39 9.81 1.47
N PHE A 305 -0.58 10.64 2.15
CA PHE A 305 -0.33 12.04 1.78
C PHE A 305 -1.61 12.81 1.44
N CYS A 306 -2.72 12.47 2.12
CA CYS A 306 -4.05 12.99 1.86
C CYS A 306 -4.37 13.01 0.35
N VAL A 307 -4.29 11.85 -0.32
CA VAL A 307 -4.52 11.69 -1.77
C VAL A 307 -5.78 12.43 -2.28
N GLN A 308 -6.83 12.51 -1.47
CA GLN A 308 -8.07 13.26 -1.74
C GLN A 308 -7.88 14.79 -1.86
N ARG A 309 -6.76 15.33 -1.37
CA ARG A 309 -6.31 16.73 -1.43
C ARG A 309 -5.13 16.92 -2.38
N SER A 310 -4.10 16.07 -2.27
CA SER A 310 -2.83 16.25 -3.01
C SER A 310 -3.00 16.14 -4.52
N ARG A 311 -3.81 15.20 -5.01
CA ARG A 311 -4.19 15.08 -6.45
C ARG A 311 -5.08 16.21 -6.97
N LYS A 312 -5.44 17.17 -6.10
CA LYS A 312 -6.17 18.40 -6.46
C LYS A 312 -5.30 19.64 -6.31
N GLY A 313 -3.99 19.46 -6.22
CA GLY A 313 -3.02 20.54 -6.00
C GLY A 313 -3.12 21.20 -4.62
N LYS A 314 -3.78 20.55 -3.64
CA LYS A 314 -3.88 21.05 -2.27
C LYS A 314 -2.87 20.38 -1.35
N ASN A 315 -2.43 21.10 -0.34
CA ASN A 315 -1.60 20.52 0.72
C ASN A 315 -2.35 19.44 1.51
N PRO A 316 -1.63 18.45 2.05
CA PRO A 316 -2.15 17.55 3.07
C PRO A 316 -2.62 18.32 4.31
N ALA A 317 -3.67 17.84 4.98
CA ALA A 317 -4.23 18.53 6.14
C ALA A 317 -3.21 18.77 7.26
N CYS A 318 -2.25 17.85 7.45
CA CYS A 318 -1.20 18.00 8.46
C CYS A 318 -0.20 19.13 8.15
N VAL A 319 -0.06 19.53 6.88
CA VAL A 319 0.78 20.65 6.46
C VAL A 319 0.05 21.96 6.73
N ASP A 320 -1.21 22.07 6.30
CA ASP A 320 -2.02 23.27 6.48
C ASP A 320 -2.32 23.58 7.95
N ALA A 321 -2.45 22.54 8.79
CA ALA A 321 -2.72 22.69 10.22
C ALA A 321 -1.47 23.01 11.05
N CYS A 322 -0.25 22.92 10.49
CA CYS A 322 0.97 23.09 11.28
C CYS A 322 1.23 24.58 11.56
N PRO A 323 1.12 25.05 12.82
CA PRO A 323 1.21 26.49 13.12
C PRO A 323 2.63 27.05 12.93
N THR A 324 3.65 26.21 13.07
CA THR A 324 5.07 26.63 12.93
C THR A 324 5.60 26.49 11.51
N GLY A 325 4.83 25.89 10.59
CA GLY A 325 5.30 25.57 9.24
C GLY A 325 6.45 24.56 9.23
N ALA A 326 6.51 23.66 10.23
CA ALA A 326 7.53 22.62 10.30
C ALA A 326 7.39 21.57 9.20
N ARG A 327 6.19 21.43 8.63
CA ARG A 327 5.85 20.40 7.63
C ARG A 327 5.81 21.02 6.24
N ILE A 328 6.53 20.42 5.30
CA ILE A 328 6.61 20.86 3.91
C ILE A 328 6.27 19.68 3.02
N PHE A 329 5.38 19.90 2.05
CA PHE A 329 4.98 18.90 1.07
C PHE A 329 5.06 19.51 -0.32
N GLY A 330 5.38 18.70 -1.32
CA GLY A 330 5.42 19.18 -2.70
C GLY A 330 5.84 18.12 -3.72
N ASN A 331 5.86 18.54 -4.98
CA ASN A 331 6.33 17.74 -6.10
C ASN A 331 7.86 17.83 -6.23
N LEU A 332 8.54 16.70 -6.08
CA LEU A 332 10.00 16.57 -6.19
C LEU A 332 10.50 16.78 -7.63
N LEU A 333 9.66 16.55 -8.63
CA LEU A 333 10.00 16.75 -10.04
C LEU A 333 9.88 18.22 -10.47
N ASP A 334 9.18 19.05 -9.69
CA ASP A 334 9.12 20.49 -9.93
C ASP A 334 10.34 21.19 -9.30
N PRO A 335 11.26 21.76 -10.10
CA PRO A 335 12.44 22.43 -9.60
C PRO A 335 12.12 23.70 -8.78
N ASN A 336 10.94 24.29 -8.97
CA ASN A 336 10.51 25.49 -8.24
C ASN A 336 9.74 25.17 -6.95
N SER A 337 9.56 23.88 -6.63
CA SER A 337 8.81 23.49 -5.43
C SER A 337 9.57 23.82 -4.15
N THR A 338 8.82 24.15 -3.10
CA THR A 338 9.39 24.47 -1.77
C THR A 338 10.24 23.31 -1.23
N ILE A 339 9.82 22.07 -1.45
CA ILE A 339 10.57 20.89 -1.02
C ILE A 339 11.91 20.80 -1.76
N ARG A 340 11.95 21.08 -3.07
CA ARG A 340 13.19 21.06 -3.83
C ARG A 340 14.17 22.12 -3.33
N TRP A 341 13.67 23.32 -3.05
CA TRP A 341 14.47 24.37 -2.45
C TRP A 341 15.08 23.94 -1.10
N VAL A 342 14.29 23.27 -0.23
CA VAL A 342 14.80 22.75 1.05
C VAL A 342 15.90 21.72 0.84
N LEU A 343 15.71 20.76 -0.07
CA LEU A 343 16.70 19.71 -0.35
C LEU A 343 18.02 20.28 -0.90
N GLU A 344 17.97 21.41 -1.61
CA GLU A 344 19.15 22.06 -2.21
C GLU A 344 19.86 23.02 -1.27
N ASN A 345 19.13 23.69 -0.36
CA ASN A 345 19.67 24.80 0.44
C ASN A 345 19.85 24.47 1.93
N LYS A 346 19.30 23.36 2.41
CA LYS A 346 19.34 22.98 3.84
C LYS A 346 20.13 21.70 4.06
N LYS A 347 20.58 21.51 5.30
CA LYS A 347 21.16 20.24 5.74
C LYS A 347 20.04 19.26 5.97
N VAL A 348 19.89 18.32 5.04
CA VAL A 348 18.83 17.32 5.06
C VAL A 348 19.41 15.93 5.36
N PHE A 349 18.63 15.09 6.02
CA PHE A 349 18.94 13.68 6.21
C PHE A 349 17.68 12.82 6.10
N ARG A 350 17.87 11.52 5.89
CA ARG A 350 16.79 10.53 5.84
C ARG A 350 16.91 9.60 7.04
N LEU A 351 15.77 9.22 7.60
CA LEU A 351 15.74 8.28 8.73
C LEU A 351 15.97 6.85 8.23
N LYS A 352 16.90 6.12 8.87
CA LYS A 352 17.26 4.72 8.56
C LYS A 352 17.62 4.50 7.08
N GLU A 353 18.48 5.35 6.54
CA GLU A 353 18.95 5.27 5.15
C GLU A 353 19.72 3.98 4.84
N ASP A 354 20.35 3.39 5.87
CA ASP A 354 21.08 2.12 5.82
C ASP A 354 20.23 0.92 5.37
N LEU A 355 18.90 1.02 5.50
CA LEU A 355 17.97 -0.04 5.11
C LEU A 355 17.65 -0.06 3.60
N GLY A 356 18.08 0.94 2.83
CA GLY A 356 17.90 0.97 1.37
C GLY A 356 16.44 1.03 0.91
N THR A 357 15.54 1.56 1.75
CA THR A 357 14.12 1.75 1.43
C THR A 357 13.85 3.00 0.58
N GLU A 358 14.84 3.89 0.44
CA GLU A 358 14.73 5.16 -0.29
C GLU A 358 13.47 5.96 0.12
N PRO A 359 13.36 6.41 1.39
CA PRO A 359 12.18 7.11 1.87
C PRO A 359 12.03 8.48 1.19
N LYS A 360 10.81 8.81 0.74
CA LYS A 360 10.44 10.12 0.19
C LYS A 360 10.03 11.10 1.31
N PHE A 361 10.77 11.03 2.41
CA PHE A 361 10.57 11.83 3.61
C PHE A 361 11.92 12.27 4.16
N TRP A 362 12.15 13.57 4.20
CA TRP A 362 13.40 14.17 4.64
C TRP A 362 13.23 14.94 5.93
N TYR A 363 14.24 14.90 6.78
CA TYR A 363 14.34 15.72 7.98
C TYR A 363 15.39 16.79 7.77
N PHE A 364 15.16 17.99 8.29
CA PHE A 364 16.12 19.09 8.18
C PHE A 364 16.05 20.03 9.38
N MET A 365 17.07 20.88 9.49
CA MET A 365 17.22 21.91 10.52
C MET A 365 17.63 23.22 9.85
N ASP A 366 17.32 24.35 10.49
CA ASP A 366 17.52 25.68 9.90
C ASP A 366 18.95 26.23 9.93
#